data_AF-A0A0F4QX81-F1
#
_entry.id   AF-A0A0F4QX81-F1
#
_cell.length_a   1.000
_cell.length_b   1.000
_cell.length_c   1.000
_cell.angle_alpha   90.00
_cell.angle_beta   90.00
_cell.angle_gamma   90.00
#
_symmetry.space_group_name_H-M   'P 1'
#
loop_
_entity.id
_entity.type
_entity.pdbx_description
1 polymer ?
#
loop_
_entity_poly.entity_id
_entity_poly.type
_entity_poly.pdbx_seq_one_letter_code
_entity_poly.pdbx_strand_id
1 'polypeptide(L)'
;MNVNFSFPEETDFFSKDFYLSDKNDHDEGIISFVKRYDGGRKLIVTLLPYGYDSSVTAEIVENDSVVSSIIRNKVTSLSFQGWGNEQAIRVYWEDADNEFLIYYDPEPRVFYGELT
;
A
#
# COMPACT_ATOMS: atom_id res chain seq x y z
N MET A 1 8.14 -21.85 -3.53
CA MET A 1 8.58 -20.43 -3.58
C MET A 1 8.61 -19.93 -2.15
N ASN A 2 9.76 -19.47 -1.65
CA ASN A 2 9.80 -18.80 -0.35
C ASN A 2 9.26 -17.37 -0.55
N VAL A 3 8.19 -17.05 0.17
CA VAL A 3 7.65 -15.69 0.22
C VAL A 3 8.51 -14.91 1.19
N ASN A 4 9.44 -14.10 0.68
CA ASN A 4 10.25 -13.18 1.48
C ASN A 4 9.54 -11.83 1.68
N PHE A 5 8.19 -11.82 1.64
CA PHE A 5 7.38 -10.63 1.84
C PHE A 5 6.41 -10.81 3.01
N SER A 6 6.63 -10.05 4.08
CA SER A 6 5.77 -10.03 5.27
C SER A 6 4.88 -8.79 5.28
N PHE A 7 3.57 -8.95 5.39
CA PHE A 7 2.63 -7.83 5.47
C PHE A 7 1.59 -8.09 6.56
N PRO A 8 0.91 -7.03 7.07
CA PRO A 8 -0.13 -7.18 8.07
C PRO A 8 -1.25 -8.11 7.62
N GLU A 9 -1.95 -8.73 8.56
CA GLU A 9 -3.07 -9.60 8.23
C GLU A 9 -4.21 -8.80 7.61
N GLU A 10 -5.06 -9.45 6.84
CA GLU A 10 -6.24 -8.83 6.22
C GLU A 10 -7.14 -8.14 7.26
N THR A 11 -7.27 -8.75 8.44
CA THR A 11 -8.00 -8.21 9.59
C THR A 11 -7.41 -6.88 10.09
N ASP A 12 -6.10 -6.68 10.00
CA ASP A 12 -5.44 -5.42 10.35
C ASP A 12 -5.80 -4.30 9.38
N PHE A 13 -5.93 -4.60 8.08
CA PHE A 13 -6.42 -3.67 7.07
C PHE A 13 -7.88 -3.30 7.33
N PHE A 14 -8.73 -4.29 7.63
CA PHE A 14 -10.14 -4.07 7.93
C PHE A 14 -10.34 -3.19 9.17
N SER A 15 -9.51 -3.35 10.20
CA SER A 15 -9.54 -2.50 11.40
C SER A 15 -9.23 -1.02 11.13
N LYS A 16 -8.75 -0.68 9.93
CA LYS A 16 -8.35 0.66 9.47
C LYS A 16 -9.22 1.17 8.32
N ASP A 17 -10.40 0.58 8.16
CA ASP A 17 -11.40 0.83 7.11
C ASP A 17 -10.88 0.66 5.67
N PHE A 18 -9.89 -0.20 5.50
CA PHE A 18 -9.63 -0.76 4.18
C PHE A 18 -10.56 -1.93 3.93
N TYR A 19 -10.89 -2.17 2.66
CA TYR A 19 -11.65 -3.32 2.18
C TYR A 19 -10.97 -3.92 0.97
N LEU A 20 -11.36 -5.12 0.54
CA LEU A 20 -10.90 -5.64 -0.74
C LEU A 20 -11.39 -4.74 -1.88
N SER A 21 -10.50 -4.45 -2.82
CA SER A 21 -10.79 -3.67 -4.03
C SER A 21 -11.21 -4.57 -5.18
N ASP A 22 -11.79 -3.99 -6.23
CA ASP A 22 -12.16 -4.72 -7.45
C ASP A 22 -10.94 -5.25 -8.24
N LYS A 23 -9.72 -4.85 -7.86
CA LYS A 23 -8.45 -5.37 -8.39
C LYS A 23 -7.94 -6.61 -7.65
N ASN A 24 -8.61 -7.03 -6.59
CA ASN A 24 -8.20 -8.21 -5.84
C ASN A 24 -8.51 -9.48 -6.65
N ASP A 25 -7.49 -10.27 -6.93
CA ASP A 25 -7.60 -11.52 -7.69
C ASP A 25 -6.76 -12.60 -7.00
N HIS A 26 -7.45 -13.51 -6.31
CA HIS A 26 -6.80 -14.58 -5.58
C HIS A 26 -6.13 -15.61 -6.51
N ASP A 27 -6.67 -15.83 -7.70
CA ASP A 27 -6.15 -16.81 -8.65
C ASP A 27 -4.87 -16.31 -9.31
N GLU A 28 -4.76 -15.00 -9.52
CA GLU A 28 -3.53 -14.34 -9.99
C GLU A 28 -2.56 -13.97 -8.84
N GLY A 29 -2.94 -14.24 -7.59
CA GLY A 29 -2.12 -13.91 -6.42
C GLY A 29 -2.02 -12.41 -6.12
N ILE A 30 -2.99 -11.63 -6.60
CA ILE A 30 -3.11 -10.18 -6.41
C ILE A 30 -3.95 -9.91 -5.16
N ILE A 31 -3.33 -9.30 -4.15
CA ILE A 31 -4.04 -8.87 -2.94
C ILE A 31 -4.19 -7.36 -3.03
N SER A 32 -5.42 -6.84 -3.10
CA SER A 32 -5.60 -5.40 -3.32
C SER A 32 -6.67 -4.80 -2.42
N PHE A 33 -6.27 -3.78 -1.66
CA PHE A 33 -7.08 -3.09 -0.67
C PHE A 33 -7.48 -1.70 -1.14
N VAL A 34 -8.67 -1.24 -0.76
CA VAL A 34 -9.16 0.11 -1.00
C VAL A 34 -9.67 0.75 0.28
N LYS A 35 -9.23 1.99 0.56
CA LYS A 35 -9.86 2.89 1.52
C LYS A 35 -10.54 4.02 0.76
N ARG A 36 -11.81 4.28 1.07
CA ARG A 36 -12.64 5.29 0.42
C ARG A 36 -12.73 6.52 1.32
N TYR A 37 -12.68 7.70 0.72
CA TYR A 37 -12.77 8.99 1.38
C TYR A 37 -13.97 9.76 0.83
N ASP A 38 -14.34 10.83 1.52
CA ASP A 38 -15.37 11.76 1.05
C ASP A 38 -14.98 12.38 -0.30
N GLY A 39 -15.98 12.76 -1.10
CA GLY A 39 -15.76 13.39 -2.40
C GLY A 39 -15.29 12.44 -3.51
N GLY A 40 -15.40 11.12 -3.32
CA GLY A 40 -15.09 10.13 -4.36
C GLY A 40 -13.61 9.79 -4.51
N ARG A 41 -12.76 10.29 -3.59
CA ARG A 41 -11.33 9.95 -3.54
C ARG A 41 -11.14 8.54 -2.94
N LYS A 42 -10.21 7.77 -3.50
CA LYS A 42 -9.89 6.40 -3.05
C LYS A 42 -8.37 6.24 -2.98
N LEU A 43 -7.90 5.49 -1.99
CA LEU A 43 -6.54 4.96 -1.93
C LEU A 43 -6.61 3.48 -2.20
N ILE A 44 -5.90 3.00 -3.22
CA ILE A 44 -5.78 1.59 -3.54
C ILE A 44 -4.35 1.17 -3.26
N VAL A 45 -4.19 0.10 -2.48
CA VAL A 45 -2.90 -0.51 -2.15
C VAL A 45 -2.92 -1.94 -2.66
N THR A 46 -2.14 -2.21 -3.70
CA THR A 46 -2.03 -3.53 -4.32
C THR A 46 -0.70 -4.18 -3.95
N LEU A 47 -0.78 -5.41 -3.45
CA LEU A 47 0.32 -6.25 -3.05
C LEU A 47 0.44 -7.41 -4.05
N LEU A 48 1.65 -7.59 -4.57
CA LEU A 48 2.01 -8.77 -5.36
C LEU A 48 3.09 -9.53 -4.57
N PRO A 49 2.68 -10.42 -3.65
CA PRO A 49 3.62 -11.16 -2.81
C PRO A 49 4.27 -12.35 -3.50
N TYR A 50 3.71 -12.79 -4.62
CA TYR A 50 4.18 -13.95 -5.38
C TYR A 50 4.76 -13.48 -6.71
N GLY A 51 5.91 -14.03 -7.14
CA GLY A 51 6.55 -13.66 -8.41
C GLY A 51 8.08 -13.68 -8.37
N TYR A 52 8.69 -13.04 -9.37
CA TYR A 52 10.16 -12.86 -9.46
C TYR A 52 10.68 -11.89 -8.39
N ASP A 53 9.94 -10.79 -8.16
CA ASP A 53 10.16 -9.82 -7.09
C ASP A 53 8.79 -9.45 -6.50
N SER A 54 8.70 -9.37 -5.16
CA SER A 54 7.51 -8.85 -4.48
C SER A 54 7.35 -7.35 -4.74
N SER A 55 6.12 -6.87 -4.87
CA SER A 55 5.88 -5.45 -5.10
C SER A 55 4.66 -4.90 -4.38
N VAL A 56 4.70 -3.58 -4.17
CA VAL A 56 3.61 -2.79 -3.60
C VAL A 56 3.35 -1.62 -4.53
N THR A 57 2.09 -1.47 -4.93
CA THR A 57 1.61 -0.32 -5.71
C THR A 57 0.62 0.46 -4.86
N ALA A 58 0.81 1.78 -4.79
CA ALA A 58 -0.11 2.72 -4.16
C ALA A 58 -0.68 3.64 -5.22
N GLU A 59 -2.01 3.65 -5.35
CA GLU A 59 -2.74 4.50 -6.27
C GLU A 59 -3.69 5.42 -5.52
N ILE A 60 -3.70 6.69 -5.88
CA ILE A 60 -4.74 7.65 -5.48
C ILE A 60 -5.65 7.83 -6.69
N VAL A 61 -6.94 7.62 -6.48
CA VAL A 61 -7.99 7.73 -7.50
C VAL A 61 -8.94 8.85 -7.10
N GLU A 62 -9.29 9.72 -8.03
CA GLU A 62 -10.32 10.76 -7.87
C GLU A 62 -11.32 10.66 -9.01
N ASN A 63 -12.62 10.59 -8.70
CA ASN A 63 -13.68 10.48 -9.72
C ASN A 63 -13.39 9.39 -10.77
N ASP A 64 -12.95 8.22 -10.28
CA ASP A 64 -12.58 7.04 -11.08
C ASP A 64 -11.37 7.23 -12.03
N SER A 65 -10.61 8.31 -11.88
CA SER A 65 -9.34 8.54 -12.57
C SER A 65 -8.15 8.38 -11.62
N VAL A 66 -7.13 7.62 -12.01
CA VAL A 66 -5.88 7.50 -11.24
C VAL A 66 -5.11 8.81 -11.36
N VAL A 67 -4.96 9.54 -10.25
CA VAL A 67 -4.21 10.82 -10.20
C VAL A 67 -2.77 10.64 -9.76
N SER A 68 -2.45 9.53 -9.09
CA SER A 68 -1.10 9.14 -8.70
C SER A 68 -0.99 7.62 -8.67
N SER A 69 0.12 7.06 -9.16
CA SER A 69 0.44 5.63 -9.08
C SER A 69 1.93 5.48 -8.85
N ILE A 70 2.31 4.88 -7.72
CA ILE A 70 3.71 4.65 -7.34
C ILE A 70 3.87 3.17 -7.03
N ILE A 71 4.85 2.54 -7.67
CA ILE A 71 5.19 1.14 -7.50
C ILE A 71 6.59 1.00 -6.89
N ARG A 72 6.73 0.08 -5.94
CA ARG A 72 8.02 -0.37 -5.42
C ARG A 72 8.14 -1.88 -5.56
N ASN A 73 9.24 -2.31 -6.18
CA ASN A 73 9.62 -3.71 -6.31
C ASN A 73 10.59 -4.11 -5.19
N LYS A 74 10.79 -5.43 -5.02
CA LYS A 74 11.66 -6.05 -4.02
C LYS A 74 11.25 -5.74 -2.58
N VAL A 75 9.95 -5.61 -2.33
CA VAL A 75 9.43 -5.27 -1.01
C VAL A 75 9.56 -6.45 -0.06
N THR A 76 10.27 -6.26 1.04
CA THR A 76 10.49 -7.30 2.05
C THR A 76 9.42 -7.29 3.13
N SER A 77 8.88 -6.11 3.48
CA SER A 77 7.76 -6.05 4.41
C SER A 77 6.92 -4.78 4.34
N LEU A 78 5.74 -4.84 4.96
CA LEU A 78 4.86 -3.71 5.26
C LEU A 78 4.58 -3.63 6.75
N SER A 79 4.41 -2.42 7.27
CA SER A 79 3.88 -2.21 8.63
C SER A 79 2.99 -0.98 8.69
N PHE A 80 1.95 -1.03 9.52
CA PHE A 80 1.22 0.16 9.91
C PHE A 80 2.03 0.98 10.91
N GLN A 81 2.11 2.29 10.69
CA GLN A 81 2.77 3.28 11.56
C GLN A 81 1.87 4.50 11.72
N GLY A 82 2.09 5.24 12.81
CA GLY A 82 1.37 6.49 13.05
C GLY A 82 2.25 7.53 13.76
N TRP A 83 2.08 8.78 13.36
CA TRP A 83 2.76 9.95 13.95
C TRP A 83 1.74 11.05 14.21
N GLY A 84 1.47 11.33 15.49
CA GLY A 84 0.40 12.26 15.86
C GLY A 84 -0.95 11.81 15.28
N ASN A 85 -1.52 12.63 14.41
CA ASN A 85 -2.81 12.36 13.76
C ASN A 85 -2.67 11.65 12.40
N GLU A 86 -1.45 11.34 11.97
CA GLU A 86 -1.20 10.74 10.67
C GLU A 86 -1.02 9.24 10.82
N GLN A 87 -1.64 8.48 9.92
CA GLN A 87 -1.48 7.05 9.83
C GLN A 87 -0.95 6.65 8.45
N ALA A 88 0.02 5.75 8.42
CA ALA A 88 0.70 5.35 7.18
C ALA A 88 1.03 3.86 7.16
N ILE A 89 1.05 3.30 5.95
CA ILE A 89 1.70 2.03 5.66
C ILE A 89 3.13 2.35 5.26
N ARG A 90 4.09 1.84 6.03
CA ARG A 90 5.51 1.91 5.68
C ARG A 90 5.90 0.68 4.87
N VAL A 91 6.56 0.92 3.75
CA VAL A 91 7.07 -0.12 2.84
C VAL A 91 8.56 -0.27 3.05
N TYR A 92 9.03 -1.51 3.28
CA TYR A 92 10.44 -1.84 3.47
C TYR A 92 10.95 -2.71 2.32
N TRP A 93 12.20 -2.52 1.93
CA TRP A 93 12.90 -3.32 0.93
C TRP A 93 14.41 -3.35 1.25
N GLU A 94 15.19 -4.22 0.59
CA GLU A 94 16.65 -4.31 0.78
C GLU A 94 17.37 -3.02 0.32
N ASP A 95 18.43 -2.59 1.02
CA ASP A 95 19.25 -1.42 0.67
C ASP A 95 18.50 -0.06 0.65
N ALA A 96 17.59 0.18 1.60
CA ALA A 96 16.77 1.39 1.64
C ALA A 96 17.42 2.55 2.44
N ASP A 97 18.10 3.47 1.73
CA ASP A 97 18.34 4.86 2.19
C ASP A 97 17.11 5.77 1.97
N ASN A 98 16.05 5.22 1.35
CA ASN A 98 14.83 5.93 1.01
C ASN A 98 13.65 5.40 1.83
N GLU A 99 12.67 6.27 2.03
CA GLU A 99 11.39 5.93 2.61
C GLU A 99 10.29 5.88 1.54
N PHE A 100 9.42 4.89 1.67
CA PHE A 100 8.15 4.83 0.96
C PHE A 100 7.04 4.72 2.00
N LEU A 101 6.29 5.80 2.15
CA LEU A 101 5.18 5.91 3.08
C LEU A 101 3.88 6.14 2.29
N ILE A 102 2.89 5.31 2.57
CA ILE A 102 1.55 5.41 2.01
C ILE A 102 0.64 5.86 3.16
N TYR A 103 0.40 7.16 3.25
CA TYR A 103 -0.49 7.70 4.28
C TYR A 103 -1.94 7.46 3.89
N TYR A 104 -2.76 7.10 4.88
CA TYR A 104 -4.15 6.73 4.70
C TYR A 104 -5.12 7.40 5.69
N ASP A 105 -4.60 8.25 6.59
CA ASP A 105 -5.39 9.05 7.52
C ASP A 105 -4.59 10.31 7.88
N PRO A 106 -5.17 11.52 7.85
CA PRO A 106 -6.58 11.85 7.51
C PRO A 106 -6.91 11.82 6.01
N GLU A 107 -5.90 11.99 5.15
CA GLU A 107 -6.09 12.04 3.69
C GLU A 107 -5.04 11.16 3.00
N PRO A 108 -5.36 10.58 1.83
CA PRO A 108 -4.42 9.72 1.15
C PRO A 108 -3.32 10.56 0.51
N ARG A 109 -2.08 10.19 0.80
CA ARG A 109 -0.90 10.78 0.18
C ARG A 109 0.22 9.75 0.13
N VAL A 110 1.08 9.88 -0.87
CA VAL A 110 2.23 8.99 -1.01
C VAL A 110 3.50 9.82 -0.90
N PHE A 111 4.43 9.37 -0.07
CA PHE A 111 5.77 9.92 0.02
C PHE A 111 6.78 8.87 -0.44
N TYR A 112 7.67 9.28 -1.34
CA TYR A 112 8.81 8.49 -1.79
C TYR A 112 10.04 9.40 -1.86
N GLY A 113 11.04 9.18 -1.02
CA GLY A 113 12.21 10.07 -0.95
C GLY A 113 13.33 9.56 -0.05
N GLU A 114 14.53 10.12 -0.22
CA GLU A 114 15.71 9.82 0.63
C GLU A 114 15.62 10.55 1.97
N LEU A 115 16.07 9.90 3.04
CA LEU A 115 16.34 10.59 4.31
C LEU A 115 17.76 11.18 4.24
N THR A 116 17.85 12.45 3.84
CA THR A 116 19.11 13.22 3.91
C THR A 116 19.52 13.55 5.33
#